data_AF-A0A7K8RZS9-F1
#
_entry.id   AF-A0A7K8RZS9-F1
#
_cell.length_a   1.000
_cell.length_b   1.000
_cell.length_c   1.000
_cell.angle_alpha   90.00
_cell.angle_beta   90.00
_cell.angle_gamma   90.00
#
_symmetry.space_group_name_H-M   'P 1'
#
loop_
_entity.id
_entity.type
_entity.pdbx_description
1 polymer ?
#
loop_
_entity_poly.entity_id
_entity_poly.type
_entity_poly.pdbx_seq_one_letter_code
_entity_poly.pdbx_strand_id
1 'polypeptide(L)'
;AALPGPAPADWVQAPLEPAVRAVLVGFDEHFSYAKLCQALRYLLRGGPECLLVGTNRDHRLPLEGGAGIPGARGRGGGAGGPGDGRSPCLGVAVETAAQREAFIVGKPNRFMFDCVAQEFPVDPARTIMVGDRLDTDILMGNSCGLTTLLTLTGVTALDEVRGHQDSGCPARHSLVPDYYVDSIADLLPALGQ
;
A
#
# COMPACT_ATOMS: atom_id res chain seq x y z
N ALA A 1 30.83 1.66 11.06
CA ALA A 1 31.25 3.07 11.19
C ALA A 1 30.20 3.92 10.49
N ALA A 2 29.59 4.87 11.19
CA ALA A 2 28.57 5.75 10.60
C ALA A 2 29.23 6.71 9.59
N LEU A 3 28.63 6.85 8.41
CA LEU A 3 29.06 7.85 7.43
C LEU A 3 28.70 9.25 7.99
N PRO A 4 29.63 10.22 8.02
CA PRO A 4 29.33 11.57 8.48
C PRO A 4 28.50 12.29 7.42
N GLY A 5 27.18 12.28 7.62
CA GLY A 5 26.28 13.22 6.97
C GLY A 5 26.25 14.56 7.71
N PRO A 6 25.69 15.63 7.10
CA PRO A 6 25.58 16.95 7.73
C PRO A 6 24.95 16.84 9.12
N ALA A 7 25.35 17.71 10.05
CA ALA A 7 24.87 17.64 11.42
C ALA A 7 23.36 17.95 11.48
N PRO A 8 22.63 17.51 12.53
CA PRO A 8 21.20 17.79 12.67
C PRO A 8 20.80 19.27 12.51
N ALA A 9 21.70 20.20 12.86
CA ALA A 9 21.50 21.63 12.68
C ALA A 9 21.38 22.04 11.19
N ASP A 10 22.14 21.41 10.31
CA ASP A 10 22.18 21.74 8.87
C ASP A 10 20.85 21.37 8.18
N TRP A 11 20.22 20.28 8.61
CA TRP A 11 18.94 19.80 8.05
C TRP A 11 17.78 20.75 8.35
N VAL A 12 17.85 21.47 9.47
CA VAL A 12 16.83 22.44 9.88
C VAL A 12 17.03 23.80 9.21
N GLN A 13 18.26 24.11 8.78
CA GLN A 13 18.60 25.39 8.15
C GLN A 13 18.56 25.37 6.62
N ALA A 14 18.57 24.20 5.98
CA ALA A 14 18.50 24.10 4.51
C ALA A 14 17.25 24.84 3.96
N PRO A 15 17.38 25.69 2.92
CA PRO A 15 16.25 26.46 2.40
C PRO A 15 15.15 25.53 1.87
N LEU A 16 13.89 25.90 2.11
CA LEU A 16 12.72 25.19 1.59
C LEU A 16 12.20 25.90 0.35
N GLU A 17 11.93 25.16 -0.71
CA GLU A 17 11.32 25.69 -1.93
C GLU A 17 9.91 26.24 -1.62
N PRO A 18 9.64 27.55 -1.78
CA PRO A 18 8.35 28.15 -1.46
C PRO A 18 7.17 27.57 -2.24
N ALA A 19 7.40 27.04 -3.45
CA ALA A 19 6.35 26.48 -4.30
C ALA A 19 5.83 25.10 -3.84
N VAL A 20 6.55 24.39 -2.96
CA VAL A 20 6.12 23.05 -2.51
C VAL A 20 4.82 23.12 -1.71
N ARG A 21 3.86 22.28 -2.11
CA ARG A 21 2.51 22.15 -1.54
C ARG A 21 2.12 20.71 -1.20
N ALA A 22 2.99 19.74 -1.41
CA ALA A 22 2.72 18.36 -1.06
C ALA A 22 4.01 17.60 -0.73
N VAL A 23 3.90 16.62 0.14
CA VAL A 23 4.89 15.58 0.39
C VAL A 23 4.29 14.25 -0.08
N LEU A 24 4.92 13.64 -1.07
CA LEU A 24 4.59 12.32 -1.56
C LEU A 24 5.59 11.30 -1.01
N VAL A 25 5.09 10.32 -0.26
CA VAL A 25 5.88 9.21 0.28
C VAL A 25 5.66 7.99 -0.59
N GLY A 26 6.71 7.61 -1.31
CA GLY A 26 6.77 6.38 -2.09
C GLY A 26 7.93 5.50 -1.64
N PHE A 27 8.34 4.58 -2.51
CA PHE A 27 9.57 3.83 -2.31
C PHE A 27 10.78 4.74 -2.41
N ASP A 28 11.63 4.68 -1.40
CA ASP A 28 12.89 5.41 -1.39
C ASP A 28 13.97 4.54 -0.75
N GLU A 29 14.75 3.84 -1.59
CA GLU A 29 15.91 3.04 -1.16
C GLU A 29 16.97 3.89 -0.45
N HIS A 30 16.92 5.20 -0.64
CA HIS A 30 17.83 6.18 -0.05
C HIS A 30 17.08 7.05 0.97
N PHE A 31 16.04 6.50 1.61
CA PHE A 31 15.37 7.18 2.70
C PHE A 31 16.38 7.51 3.79
N SER A 32 16.33 8.74 4.29
CA SER A 32 17.28 9.22 5.29
C SER A 32 16.57 10.13 6.27
N TYR A 33 17.15 10.27 7.46
CA TYR A 33 16.65 11.19 8.46
C TYR A 33 16.64 12.64 7.96
N ALA A 34 17.59 13.03 7.09
CA ALA A 34 17.60 14.33 6.45
C ALA A 34 16.35 14.58 5.58
N LYS A 35 15.95 13.58 4.77
CA LYS A 35 14.71 13.64 3.98
C LYS A 35 13.47 13.67 4.88
N LEU A 36 13.45 12.90 5.97
CA LEU A 36 12.38 12.95 6.96
C LEU A 36 12.23 14.33 7.59
N CYS A 37 13.33 14.95 8.02
CA CYS A 37 13.34 16.32 8.53
C CYS A 37 12.82 17.31 7.47
N GLN A 38 13.25 17.18 6.22
CA GLN A 38 12.80 18.04 5.14
C GLN A 38 11.28 17.90 4.89
N ALA A 39 10.77 16.67 4.83
CA ALA A 39 9.35 16.36 4.70
C ALA A 39 8.55 16.99 5.85
N LEU A 40 8.98 16.76 7.10
CA LEU A 40 8.36 17.35 8.29
C LEU A 40 8.31 18.89 8.20
N ARG A 41 9.41 19.51 7.77
CA ARG A 41 9.49 20.97 7.63
C ARG A 41 8.52 21.51 6.58
N TYR A 42 8.33 20.83 5.45
CA TYR A 42 7.31 21.22 4.47
C TYR A 42 5.89 21.09 5.04
N LEU A 43 5.60 20.00 5.74
CA LEU A 43 4.29 19.73 6.34
C LEU A 43 3.94 20.71 7.46
N LEU A 44 4.92 21.09 8.29
CA LEU A 44 4.73 22.10 9.34
C LEU A 44 4.54 23.50 8.74
N ARG A 45 5.36 23.87 7.74
CA ARG A 45 5.28 25.19 7.10
C ARG A 45 3.95 25.41 6.38
N GLY A 46 3.54 24.46 5.55
CA GLY A 46 2.31 24.59 4.78
C GLY A 46 1.06 24.17 5.56
N GLY A 47 1.22 23.60 6.76
CA GLY A 47 0.11 23.19 7.60
C GLY A 47 -0.87 22.26 6.86
N PRO A 48 -2.19 22.44 7.02
CA PRO A 48 -3.21 21.67 6.32
C PRO A 48 -3.13 21.76 4.79
N GLU A 49 -2.68 22.89 4.26
CA GLU A 49 -2.58 23.15 2.81
C GLU A 49 -1.41 22.40 2.15
N CYS A 50 -0.42 21.94 2.94
CA CYS A 50 0.59 21.03 2.43
C CYS A 50 0.08 19.60 2.53
N LEU A 51 -0.25 18.97 1.41
CA LEU A 51 -0.77 17.61 1.38
C LEU A 51 0.29 16.60 1.84
N LEU A 52 -0.15 15.56 2.53
CA LEU A 52 0.65 14.37 2.81
C LEU A 52 0.01 13.19 2.08
N VAL A 53 0.73 12.61 1.13
CA VAL A 53 0.23 11.57 0.24
C VAL A 53 1.17 10.37 0.30
N GLY A 54 0.61 9.16 0.36
CA GLY A 54 1.37 7.90 0.32
C GLY A 54 0.98 7.05 -0.88
N THR A 55 1.94 6.38 -1.52
CA THR A 55 1.66 5.55 -2.71
C THR A 55 0.99 4.22 -2.39
N ASN A 56 1.32 3.59 -1.26
CA ASN A 56 0.76 2.33 -0.76
C ASN A 56 1.05 2.20 0.75
N ARG A 57 0.43 1.21 1.42
CA ARG A 57 0.68 0.88 2.83
C ARG A 57 1.33 -0.49 3.03
N ASP A 58 2.00 -1.01 2.01
CA ASP A 58 2.60 -2.36 2.08
C ASP A 58 3.70 -2.42 3.15
N HIS A 59 3.62 -3.41 4.04
CA HIS A 59 4.52 -3.52 5.19
C HIS A 59 5.95 -3.92 4.79
N ARG A 60 6.08 -4.80 3.80
CA ARG A 60 7.36 -5.27 3.26
C ARG A 60 7.19 -5.70 1.81
N LEU A 61 8.27 -5.58 1.05
CA LEU A 61 8.47 -6.32 -0.18
C LEU A 61 9.02 -7.70 0.20
N PRO A 62 8.27 -8.77 0.01
CA PRO A 62 8.80 -10.10 0.25
C PRO A 62 9.74 -10.50 -0.91
N LEU A 63 10.80 -11.26 -0.62
CA LEU A 63 11.81 -11.73 -1.56
C LEU A 63 11.93 -13.26 -1.51
N GLU A 64 12.46 -13.86 -2.59
CA GLU A 64 12.80 -15.28 -2.62
C GLU A 64 13.70 -15.70 -1.44
N GLY A 65 13.48 -16.90 -0.91
CA GLY A 65 14.23 -17.44 0.23
C GLY A 65 13.79 -16.90 1.60
N GLY A 66 12.64 -16.22 1.69
CA GLY A 66 12.08 -15.75 2.97
C GLY A 66 12.70 -14.44 3.48
N ALA A 67 13.50 -13.76 2.65
CA ALA A 67 13.99 -12.42 2.92
C ALA A 67 12.90 -11.37 2.63
N GLY A 68 13.09 -10.14 3.11
CA GLY A 68 12.18 -9.04 2.78
C GLY A 68 12.85 -7.68 2.90
N ILE A 69 12.38 -6.71 2.11
CA ILE A 69 12.82 -5.31 2.14
C ILE A 69 11.69 -4.47 2.76
N PRO A 70 11.99 -3.51 3.65
CA PRO A 70 10.98 -2.55 4.13
C PRO A 70 10.31 -1.82 2.96
N GLY A 71 8.97 -1.85 2.91
CA GLY A 71 8.22 -1.57 1.69
C GLY A 71 7.88 -0.10 1.43
N ALA A 72 7.98 0.28 0.15
CA ALA A 72 6.87 0.81 -0.66
C ALA A 72 7.06 0.29 -2.10
N ARG A 73 6.03 -0.31 -2.71
CA ARG A 73 5.97 -0.94 -4.06
C ARG A 73 6.67 -2.31 -4.26
N GLY A 74 5.86 -3.25 -4.76
CA GLY A 74 6.14 -4.66 -5.04
C GLY A 74 6.87 -4.96 -6.36
N ARG A 75 7.87 -5.85 -6.29
CA ARG A 75 8.15 -6.91 -7.29
C ARG A 75 8.36 -8.24 -6.55
N GLY A 76 7.28 -9.00 -6.39
CA GLY A 76 7.27 -10.47 -6.23
C GLY A 76 7.85 -11.09 -4.96
N GLY A 77 6.98 -11.82 -4.22
CA GLY A 77 7.35 -13.11 -3.63
C GLY A 77 7.30 -13.25 -2.11
N GLY A 78 6.11 -13.51 -1.54
CA GLY A 78 5.89 -14.49 -0.46
C GLY A 78 6.22 -14.16 1.01
N ALA A 79 5.19 -14.35 1.86
CA ALA A 79 5.19 -14.52 3.32
C ALA A 79 4.96 -13.27 4.18
N GLY A 80 3.82 -13.26 4.88
CA GLY A 80 3.82 -13.35 6.35
C GLY A 80 2.56 -12.80 7.03
N GLY A 81 2.16 -13.51 8.10
CA GLY A 81 0.85 -13.54 8.74
C GLY A 81 0.45 -12.36 9.64
N PRO A 82 -0.55 -12.57 10.53
CA PRO A 82 -1.50 -11.54 10.93
C PRO A 82 -1.00 -10.74 12.14
N GLY A 83 -1.08 -9.41 12.03
CA GLY A 83 -0.83 -8.47 13.11
C GLY A 83 -1.20 -7.06 12.70
N ASP A 84 -2.36 -6.60 13.18
CA ASP A 84 -2.63 -5.21 13.58
C ASP A 84 -2.07 -4.05 12.71
N GLY A 85 -2.31 -4.09 11.39
CA GLY A 85 -2.73 -2.92 10.59
C GLY A 85 -1.87 -1.64 10.57
N ARG A 86 -0.63 -1.67 11.07
CA ARG A 86 0.38 -0.60 10.96
C ARG A 86 1.74 -1.31 10.79
N SER A 87 2.47 -1.19 9.68
CA SER A 87 3.24 0.02 9.31
C SER A 87 3.91 -0.14 7.93
N PRO A 88 3.68 0.75 6.95
CA PRO A 88 4.68 1.06 5.92
C PRO A 88 5.81 1.86 6.55
N CYS A 89 7.04 1.33 6.56
CA CYS A 89 8.14 1.91 7.34
C CYS A 89 8.41 3.40 7.03
N LEU A 90 8.31 3.82 5.77
CA LEU A 90 8.59 5.20 5.37
C LEU A 90 7.39 6.12 5.60
N GLY A 91 6.19 5.66 5.21
CA GLY A 91 4.94 6.38 5.43
C GLY A 91 4.71 6.67 6.91
N VAL A 92 4.82 5.64 7.75
CA VAL A 92 4.62 5.77 9.21
C VAL A 92 5.66 6.67 9.85
N ALA A 93 6.92 6.65 9.39
CA ALA A 93 7.93 7.56 9.90
C ALA A 93 7.52 9.02 9.67
N VAL A 94 7.05 9.35 8.45
CA VAL A 94 6.58 10.70 8.11
C VAL A 94 5.28 11.05 8.84
N GLU A 95 4.29 10.15 8.83
CA GLU A 95 2.98 10.36 9.49
C GLU A 95 3.15 10.57 10.99
N THR A 96 3.98 9.76 11.64
CA THR A 96 4.27 9.85 13.07
C THR A 96 5.02 11.13 13.40
N ALA A 97 6.05 11.48 12.63
CA ALA A 97 6.79 12.72 12.86
C ALA A 97 5.91 13.97 12.66
N ALA A 98 5.03 13.95 11.66
CA ALA A 98 4.13 15.05 11.33
C ALA A 98 2.85 15.08 12.16
N GLN A 99 2.51 13.99 12.89
CA GLN A 99 1.22 13.77 13.55
C GLN A 99 0.05 13.98 12.57
N ARG A 100 0.20 13.46 11.35
CA ARG A 100 -0.78 13.59 10.25
C ARG A 100 -0.87 12.27 9.51
N GLU A 101 -2.08 11.84 9.20
CA GLU A 101 -2.28 10.67 8.34
C GLU A 101 -2.12 11.05 6.87
N ALA A 102 -1.45 10.19 6.11
CA ALA A 102 -1.29 10.35 4.68
C ALA A 102 -2.55 9.91 3.94
N PHE A 103 -2.94 10.67 2.92
CA PHE A 103 -3.89 10.17 1.94
C PHE A 103 -3.21 9.10 1.07
N ILE A 104 -3.73 7.88 1.09
CA ILE A 104 -3.17 6.78 0.31
C ILE A 104 -3.83 6.73 -1.06
N VAL A 105 -3.05 6.93 -2.13
CA VAL A 105 -3.55 6.81 -3.52
C VAL A 105 -3.62 5.36 -3.99
N GLY A 106 -2.85 4.48 -3.35
CA GLY A 106 -2.79 3.06 -3.64
C GLY A 106 -4.01 2.26 -3.19
N LYS A 107 -4.06 0.99 -3.54
CA LYS A 107 -4.93 0.00 -2.87
C LYS A 107 -4.78 0.09 -1.34
N PRO A 108 -5.87 -0.05 -0.58
CA PRO A 108 -7.24 -0.40 -1.00
C PRO A 108 -8.10 0.79 -1.50
N ASN A 109 -7.53 1.98 -1.70
CA ASN A 109 -8.31 3.16 -2.05
C ASN A 109 -8.93 3.04 -3.45
N ARG A 110 -10.23 3.33 -3.54
CA ARG A 110 -11.00 3.40 -4.80
C ARG A 110 -10.42 4.37 -5.83
N PHE A 111 -9.65 5.37 -5.40
CA PHE A 111 -8.97 6.31 -6.27
C PHE A 111 -8.20 5.62 -7.40
N MET A 112 -7.52 4.50 -7.13
CA MET A 112 -6.81 3.74 -8.17
C MET A 112 -7.75 3.17 -9.23
N PHE A 113 -8.91 2.63 -8.82
CA PHE A 113 -9.93 2.15 -9.75
C PHE A 113 -10.54 3.29 -10.56
N ASP A 114 -10.86 4.42 -9.91
CA ASP A 114 -11.43 5.59 -10.58
C ASP A 114 -10.50 6.13 -11.68
N CYS A 115 -9.18 6.12 -11.46
CA CYS A 115 -8.20 6.45 -12.51
C CYS A 115 -8.29 5.50 -13.72
N VAL A 116 -8.36 4.18 -13.47
CA VAL A 116 -8.49 3.18 -14.55
C VAL A 116 -9.80 3.35 -15.31
N ALA A 117 -10.91 3.56 -14.59
CA ALA A 117 -12.24 3.73 -15.18
C ALA A 117 -12.40 5.06 -15.96
N GLN A 118 -11.57 6.07 -15.66
CA GLN A 118 -11.50 7.30 -16.46
C GLN A 118 -10.79 7.10 -17.79
N GLU A 119 -9.76 6.24 -17.83
CA GLU A 119 -8.97 5.98 -19.04
C GLU A 119 -9.59 4.88 -19.92
N PHE A 120 -10.26 3.89 -19.32
CA PHE A 120 -10.80 2.73 -20.00
C PHE A 120 -12.30 2.53 -19.69
N PRO A 121 -13.11 2.11 -20.66
CA PRO A 121 -14.54 1.84 -20.45
C PRO A 121 -14.72 0.51 -19.68
N VAL A 122 -14.49 0.55 -18.38
CA VAL A 122 -14.59 -0.59 -17.47
C VAL A 122 -15.98 -0.60 -16.84
N ASP A 123 -16.71 -1.70 -17.02
CA ASP A 123 -17.95 -1.98 -16.28
C ASP A 123 -17.61 -2.78 -15.02
N PRO A 124 -17.80 -2.22 -13.80
CA PRO A 124 -17.48 -2.92 -12.56
C PRO A 124 -18.14 -4.30 -12.45
N ALA A 125 -19.41 -4.42 -12.88
CA ALA A 125 -20.18 -5.66 -12.78
C ALA A 125 -19.67 -6.77 -13.71
N ARG A 126 -18.80 -6.42 -14.67
CA ARG A 126 -18.18 -7.35 -15.63
C ARG A 126 -16.67 -7.43 -15.49
N THR A 127 -16.13 -6.89 -14.41
CA THR A 127 -14.69 -6.78 -14.19
C THR A 127 -14.29 -7.54 -12.93
N ILE A 128 -13.19 -8.29 -13.03
CA ILE A 128 -12.64 -9.07 -11.93
C ILE A 128 -11.34 -8.44 -11.42
N MET A 129 -11.24 -8.24 -10.11
CA MET A 129 -10.02 -7.88 -9.42
C MET A 129 -9.28 -9.16 -9.01
N VAL A 130 -8.10 -9.37 -9.57
CA VAL A 130 -7.23 -10.52 -9.23
C VAL A 130 -6.07 -10.02 -8.39
N GLY A 131 -5.85 -10.62 -7.22
CA GLY A 131 -4.76 -10.22 -6.33
C GLY A 131 -4.45 -11.24 -5.25
N ASP A 132 -3.44 -10.97 -4.44
CA ASP A 132 -2.88 -11.92 -3.45
C ASP A 132 -3.00 -11.45 -2.00
N ARG A 133 -3.57 -10.25 -1.78
CA ARG A 133 -3.74 -9.64 -0.45
C ARG A 133 -5.18 -9.21 -0.18
N LEU A 134 -5.70 -9.62 0.98
CA LEU A 134 -7.08 -9.27 1.38
C LEU A 134 -7.27 -7.77 1.64
N ASP A 135 -6.34 -7.17 2.38
CA ASP A 135 -6.40 -5.79 2.87
C ASP A 135 -6.16 -4.70 1.82
N THR A 136 -5.75 -5.10 0.62
CA THR A 136 -5.42 -4.20 -0.50
C THR A 136 -6.19 -4.57 -1.74
N ASP A 137 -5.95 -5.75 -2.33
CA ASP A 137 -6.58 -6.15 -3.58
C ASP A 137 -8.06 -6.44 -3.42
N ILE A 138 -8.39 -7.37 -2.52
CA ILE A 138 -9.75 -7.85 -2.33
C ILE A 138 -10.61 -6.74 -1.73
N LEU A 139 -10.08 -6.01 -0.75
CA LEU A 139 -10.78 -4.85 -0.19
C LEU A 139 -11.09 -3.77 -1.24
N MET A 140 -10.14 -3.46 -2.13
CA MET A 140 -10.40 -2.52 -3.22
C MET A 140 -11.47 -3.07 -4.17
N GLY A 141 -11.34 -4.33 -4.60
CA GLY A 141 -12.28 -4.96 -5.52
C GLY A 141 -13.71 -4.96 -4.99
N ASN A 142 -13.90 -5.43 -3.75
CA ASN A 142 -15.19 -5.42 -3.06
C ASN A 142 -15.75 -3.99 -2.93
N SER A 143 -14.91 -3.02 -2.53
CA SER A 143 -15.33 -1.62 -2.37
C SER A 143 -15.71 -0.93 -3.69
N CYS A 144 -15.20 -1.44 -4.82
CA CYS A 144 -15.49 -0.94 -6.15
C CYS A 144 -16.64 -1.69 -6.85
N GLY A 145 -17.22 -2.72 -6.22
CA GLY A 145 -18.26 -3.55 -6.82
C GLY A 145 -17.75 -4.48 -7.92
N LEU A 146 -16.46 -4.85 -7.87
CA LEU A 146 -15.85 -5.82 -8.75
C LEU A 146 -16.04 -7.22 -8.19
N THR A 147 -16.09 -8.22 -9.07
CA THR A 147 -15.86 -9.61 -8.63
C THR A 147 -14.41 -9.72 -8.17
N THR A 148 -14.15 -10.44 -7.08
CA THR A 148 -12.81 -10.60 -6.51
C THR A 148 -12.30 -12.04 -6.62
N LEU A 149 -11.05 -12.18 -7.02
CA LEU A 149 -10.36 -13.46 -7.11
C LEU A 149 -9.01 -13.38 -6.38
N LEU A 150 -8.90 -14.17 -5.32
CA LEU A 150 -7.64 -14.33 -4.59
C LEU A 150 -6.76 -15.39 -5.25
N THR A 151 -5.49 -15.08 -5.52
CA THR A 151 -4.48 -16.10 -5.82
C THR A 151 -3.65 -16.44 -4.59
N LEU A 152 -3.45 -17.73 -4.32
CA LEU A 152 -2.69 -18.23 -3.18
C LEU A 152 -1.17 -18.31 -3.43
N THR A 153 -0.69 -17.72 -4.54
CA THR A 153 0.75 -17.66 -4.87
C THR A 153 1.52 -16.59 -4.10
N GLY A 154 0.83 -15.70 -3.38
CA GLY A 154 1.41 -14.50 -2.77
C GLY A 154 1.36 -14.46 -1.25
N VAL A 155 0.76 -13.39 -0.70
CA VAL A 155 0.87 -13.07 0.73
C VAL A 155 -0.18 -13.76 1.60
N THR A 156 -1.44 -13.76 1.18
CA THR A 156 -2.55 -14.29 1.98
C THR A 156 -2.60 -15.81 1.93
N ALA A 157 -2.75 -16.44 3.11
CA ALA A 157 -3.03 -17.86 3.24
C ALA A 157 -4.54 -18.13 3.34
N LEU A 158 -4.98 -19.30 2.87
CA LEU A 158 -6.41 -19.65 2.88
C LEU A 158 -7.04 -19.67 4.29
N ASP A 159 -6.27 -20.00 5.33
CA ASP A 159 -6.77 -19.98 6.70
C ASP A 159 -7.07 -18.56 7.20
N GLU A 160 -6.39 -17.54 6.66
CA GLU A 160 -6.71 -16.14 6.94
C GLU A 160 -8.09 -15.77 6.38
N VAL A 161 -8.38 -16.22 5.15
CA VAL A 161 -9.70 -16.04 4.51
C VAL A 161 -10.80 -16.66 5.37
N ARG A 162 -10.62 -17.91 5.81
CA ARG A 162 -11.57 -18.61 6.69
C ARG A 162 -11.79 -17.83 7.99
N GLY A 163 -10.71 -17.33 8.60
CA GLY A 163 -10.79 -16.52 9.81
C GLY A 163 -11.61 -15.22 9.63
N HIS A 164 -11.56 -14.60 8.45
CA HIS A 164 -12.40 -13.44 8.13
C HIS A 164 -13.86 -13.84 7.88
N GLN A 165 -14.10 -14.94 7.18
CA GLN A 165 -15.43 -15.45 6.85
C GLN A 165 -16.21 -15.87 8.11
N ASP A 166 -15.56 -16.56 9.03
CA ASP A 166 -16.17 -17.03 10.29
C ASP A 166 -16.29 -15.92 11.34
N SER A 167 -15.76 -14.73 11.06
CA SER A 167 -15.79 -13.62 12.01
C SER A 167 -17.19 -13.03 12.17
N GLY A 168 -17.60 -12.77 13.41
CA GLY A 168 -18.80 -11.98 13.70
C GLY A 168 -18.66 -10.47 13.45
N CYS A 169 -17.51 -9.99 12.97
CA CYS A 169 -17.25 -8.58 12.69
C CYS A 169 -17.61 -8.23 11.23
N PRO A 170 -18.61 -7.38 10.95
CA PRO A 170 -19.01 -7.05 9.58
C PRO A 170 -17.87 -6.46 8.72
N ALA A 171 -16.98 -5.69 9.34
CA ALA A 171 -15.82 -5.10 8.65
C ALA A 171 -14.80 -6.15 8.17
N ARG A 172 -14.85 -7.38 8.67
CA ARG A 172 -14.01 -8.47 8.19
C ARG A 172 -14.60 -9.18 6.98
N HIS A 173 -15.91 -9.08 6.77
CA HIS A 173 -16.56 -9.68 5.59
C HIS A 173 -16.19 -8.97 4.29
N SER A 174 -15.86 -7.67 4.36
CA SER A 174 -15.33 -6.95 3.18
C SER A 174 -13.92 -7.38 2.76
N LEU A 175 -13.26 -8.21 3.55
CA LEU A 175 -11.95 -8.81 3.23
C LEU A 175 -12.07 -10.22 2.63
N VAL A 176 -13.29 -10.77 2.55
CA VAL A 176 -13.51 -12.11 1.99
C VAL A 176 -13.62 -11.98 0.46
N PRO A 177 -12.84 -12.76 -0.32
CA PRO A 177 -12.94 -12.77 -1.76
C PRO A 177 -14.14 -13.59 -2.25
N ASP A 178 -14.67 -13.30 -3.44
CA ASP A 178 -15.73 -14.10 -4.06
C ASP A 178 -15.21 -15.50 -4.46
N TYR A 179 -13.97 -15.56 -4.95
CA TYR A 179 -13.31 -16.77 -5.40
C TYR A 179 -11.84 -16.81 -4.97
N TYR A 180 -11.26 -18.01 -4.94
CA TYR A 180 -9.82 -18.18 -4.85
C TYR A 180 -9.32 -19.28 -5.77
N VAL A 181 -8.05 -19.18 -6.17
CA VAL A 181 -7.32 -20.17 -6.98
C VAL A 181 -5.92 -20.39 -6.40
N ASP A 182 -5.36 -21.57 -6.61
CA ASP A 182 -3.98 -21.85 -6.20
C ASP A 182 -3.03 -20.95 -7.00
N SER A 183 -3.26 -20.81 -8.30
CA SER A 183 -2.50 -19.97 -9.22
C SER A 183 -3.39 -19.33 -10.28
N ILE A 184 -2.98 -18.17 -10.81
CA ILE A 184 -3.64 -17.56 -11.99
C ILE A 184 -3.60 -18.48 -13.22
N ALA A 185 -2.70 -19.46 -13.26
CA ALA A 185 -2.64 -20.48 -14.31
C ALA A 185 -3.92 -21.35 -14.34
N ASP A 186 -4.64 -21.47 -13.21
CA ASP A 186 -5.87 -22.26 -13.10
C ASP A 186 -7.02 -21.63 -13.90
N LEU A 187 -6.88 -20.38 -14.35
CA LEU A 187 -7.83 -19.72 -15.24
C LEU A 187 -7.67 -20.14 -16.70
N LEU A 188 -6.50 -20.67 -17.10
CA LEU A 188 -6.21 -20.99 -18.51
C LEU A 188 -7.21 -21.98 -19.13
N PRO A 189 -7.63 -23.07 -18.46
CA PRO A 189 -8.62 -23.99 -19.02
C PRO A 189 -9.99 -23.33 -19.28
N ALA A 190 -10.34 -22.28 -18.53
CA ALA A 190 -11.59 -21.54 -18.70
C ALA A 190 -11.52 -20.45 -19.77
N LEU A 191 -10.32 -19.94 -20.06
CA LEU A 191 -10.08 -18.89 -21.05
C LEU A 191 -9.71 -19.43 -22.45
N GLY A 192 -9.26 -20.69 -22.52
CA GLY A 192 -8.92 -21.37 -23.76
C GLY A 192 -10.15 -21.95 -24.47
N GLN A 193 -10.87 -21.09 -25.18
CA GLN A 193 -11.63 -21.45 -26.39
C GLN A 193 -11.06 -20.71 -27.60
#